data_AF-A0A0R3TGL3-F1
#
_entry.id   AF-A0A0R3TGL3-F1
#
_cell.length_a   1.000
_cell.length_b   1.000
_cell.length_c   1.000
_cell.angle_alpha   90.00
_cell.angle_beta   90.00
_cell.angle_gamma   90.00
#
_symmetry.space_group_name_H-M   'P 1'
#
loop_
_entity.id
_entity.type
_entity.pdbx_description
1 polymer ?
#
loop_
_entity_poly.entity_id
_entity_poly.type
_entity_poly.pdbx_seq_one_letter_code
_entity_poly.pdbx_strand_id
1 'polypeptide(L)'
;MLVGSVEEDCTQYLFLWALITGRFEIAQFLLLTQTDISAGALFAATFLRRLADITRQTTDSEEQRFQAREFELLAVSILEACYFSNKENTMQLLVMERRSYGMLSCMMIASEGDCRDFMQHLACQEYLDRVWAHTLQINSSSSQFLFSLVVGTLCPPLVPYFAEYDESKYGKQIDQPEAEKKRKFTVRCYRRKLKDFYLAPCVRHAYQLLAMVLLFTLFVIDLEVELTFSSPFMCFILGFLIFLATVHTLEFFRIVILNWISFPLFIAEPYNKLIIVAIFGYVSGTTIQILIHTVVPKTYFLEQLSQIFIVMSIFFPFIKILRLLSIGRYIGSKMQMISQMVSNWYFEMED
;
A
#
# COMPACT_ATOMS: atom_id res chain seq x y z
N MET A 1 20.29 -31.79 13.39
CA MET A 1 19.99 -30.42 12.91
C MET A 1 21.15 -29.79 12.15
N LEU A 2 22.40 -29.88 12.62
CA LEU A 2 23.56 -29.30 11.91
C LEU A 2 23.96 -29.99 10.59
N VAL A 3 23.70 -31.30 10.44
CA VAL A 3 23.99 -32.01 9.18
C VAL A 3 23.00 -31.63 8.07
N GLY A 4 21.72 -31.45 8.43
CA GLY A 4 20.69 -31.03 7.48
C GLY A 4 20.90 -29.62 6.93
N SER A 5 21.39 -28.68 7.76
CA SER A 5 21.67 -27.31 7.27
C SER A 5 22.83 -27.27 6.28
N VAL A 6 23.88 -28.07 6.47
CA VAL A 6 25.04 -28.09 5.57
C VAL A 6 24.69 -28.72 4.22
N GLU A 7 23.88 -29.79 4.20
CA GLU A 7 23.39 -30.41 2.96
C GLU A 7 22.43 -29.47 2.21
N GLU A 8 21.52 -28.79 2.90
CA GLU A 8 20.64 -27.78 2.31
C GLU A 8 21.42 -26.65 1.65
N ASP A 9 22.45 -26.12 2.32
CA ASP A 9 23.32 -25.06 1.78
C ASP A 9 24.03 -25.54 0.50
N CYS A 10 24.60 -26.76 0.48
CA CYS A 10 25.26 -27.31 -0.70
C CYS A 10 24.31 -27.47 -1.89
N THR A 11 23.08 -27.94 -1.67
CA THR A 11 22.08 -28.06 -2.75
C THR A 11 21.66 -26.70 -3.30
N GLN A 12 21.59 -25.67 -2.46
CA GLN A 12 21.27 -24.30 -2.87
C GLN A 12 22.39 -23.67 -3.71
N TYR A 13 23.66 -23.89 -3.35
CA TYR A 13 24.78 -23.44 -4.17
C TYR A 13 24.80 -24.13 -5.53
N LEU A 14 24.52 -25.44 -5.58
CA LEU A 14 24.47 -26.18 -6.84
C LEU A 14 23.28 -25.73 -7.71
N PHE A 15 22.13 -25.45 -7.08
CA PHE A 15 20.97 -24.89 -7.75
C PHE A 15 21.27 -23.51 -8.36
N LEU A 16 21.90 -22.62 -7.59
CA LEU A 16 22.32 -21.30 -8.07
C LEU A 16 23.34 -21.41 -9.21
N TRP A 17 24.30 -22.32 -9.10
CA TRP A 17 25.25 -22.61 -10.18
C TRP A 17 24.54 -23.09 -11.46
N ALA A 18 23.55 -23.97 -11.34
CA ALA A 18 22.77 -24.43 -12.48
C ALA A 18 21.99 -23.30 -13.15
N LEU A 19 21.41 -22.37 -12.37
CA LEU A 19 20.73 -21.17 -12.91
C LEU A 19 21.70 -20.24 -13.64
N ILE A 20 22.87 -19.95 -13.05
CA ILE A 20 23.86 -19.05 -13.65
C ILE A 20 24.44 -19.62 -14.94
N THR A 21 24.64 -20.94 -15.00
CA THR A 21 25.21 -21.64 -16.16
C THR A 21 24.19 -21.98 -17.25
N GLY A 22 22.92 -21.61 -17.08
CA GLY A 22 21.86 -21.90 -18.05
C GLY A 22 21.46 -23.37 -18.14
N ARG A 23 21.77 -24.19 -17.12
CA ARG A 23 21.42 -25.61 -17.08
C ARG A 23 20.06 -25.82 -16.42
N PHE A 24 19.01 -25.35 -17.07
CA PHE A 24 17.67 -25.22 -16.48
C PHE A 24 17.04 -26.57 -16.08
N GLU A 25 17.24 -27.63 -16.85
CA GLU A 25 16.75 -28.98 -16.49
C GLU A 25 17.35 -29.47 -15.17
N ILE A 26 18.65 -29.24 -14.97
CA ILE A 26 19.35 -29.59 -13.73
C ILE A 26 18.84 -28.70 -12.59
N ALA A 27 18.66 -27.41 -12.84
CA ALA A 27 18.11 -26.48 -11.86
C ALA A 27 16.72 -26.93 -11.40
N GLN A 28 15.83 -27.33 -12.31
CA GLN A 28 14.49 -27.82 -11.98
C GLN A 28 14.55 -29.12 -11.16
N PHE A 29 15.43 -30.05 -11.52
CA PHE A 29 15.63 -31.27 -10.73
C PHE A 29 16.09 -30.96 -9.30
N LEU A 30 17.09 -30.09 -9.16
CA LEU A 30 17.63 -29.69 -7.85
C LEU A 30 16.60 -28.94 -7.01
N LEU A 31 15.75 -28.13 -7.64
CA LEU A 31 14.67 -27.42 -6.96
C LEU A 31 13.68 -28.39 -6.31
N LEU A 32 13.32 -29.49 -6.98
CA LEU A 32 12.39 -30.48 -6.44
C LEU A 32 12.96 -31.25 -5.23
N THR A 33 14.28 -31.25 -5.07
CA THR A 33 14.95 -31.84 -3.90
C THR A 33 15.06 -30.88 -2.71
N GLN A 34 14.77 -29.59 -2.90
CA GLN A 34 14.83 -28.59 -1.83
C GLN A 34 13.63 -28.68 -0.90
N THR A 35 13.82 -28.30 0.35
CA THR A 35 12.75 -28.26 1.36
C THR A 35 11.72 -27.17 1.07
N ASP A 36 12.18 -26.00 0.60
CA ASP A 36 11.35 -24.83 0.33
C ASP A 36 11.15 -24.57 -1.18
N ILE A 37 10.52 -25.54 -1.86
CA ILE A 37 10.34 -25.57 -3.32
C ILE A 37 9.66 -24.30 -3.86
N SER A 38 8.58 -23.81 -3.21
CA SER A 38 7.89 -22.59 -3.67
C SER A 38 8.78 -21.35 -3.60
N ALA A 39 9.56 -21.20 -2.52
CA ALA A 39 10.46 -20.07 -2.36
C ALA A 39 11.64 -20.15 -3.34
N GLY A 40 12.18 -21.35 -3.56
CA GLY A 40 13.23 -21.59 -4.56
C GLY A 40 12.78 -21.32 -5.99
N ALA A 41 11.55 -21.70 -6.34
CA ALA A 41 10.96 -21.43 -7.65
C ALA A 41 10.81 -19.91 -7.89
N LEU A 42 10.26 -19.18 -6.90
CA LEU A 42 10.14 -17.72 -6.97
C LEU A 42 11.49 -17.01 -7.00
N PHE A 43 12.46 -17.50 -6.23
CA PHE A 43 13.83 -17.00 -6.26
C PHE A 43 14.44 -17.18 -7.65
N ALA A 44 14.30 -18.36 -8.26
CA ALA A 44 14.80 -18.61 -9.61
C ALA A 44 14.14 -17.69 -10.66
N ALA A 45 12.82 -17.53 -10.60
CA ALA A 45 12.09 -16.62 -11.47
C ALA A 45 12.63 -15.18 -11.34
N THR A 46 12.77 -14.70 -10.10
CA THR A 46 13.29 -13.36 -9.78
C THR A 46 14.73 -13.18 -10.28
N PHE A 47 15.57 -14.18 -10.00
CA PHE A 47 16.99 -14.17 -10.34
C PHE A 47 17.21 -14.15 -11.85
N LEU A 48 16.52 -15.02 -12.59
CA LEU A 48 16.63 -15.11 -14.04
C LEU A 48 16.08 -13.85 -14.74
N ARG A 49 15.02 -13.21 -14.20
CA ARG A 49 14.55 -11.91 -14.70
C ARG A 49 15.62 -10.83 -14.57
N ARG A 50 16.23 -10.72 -13.39
CA ARG A 50 17.32 -9.76 -13.16
C ARG A 50 18.54 -10.07 -14.02
N LEU A 51 18.86 -11.35 -14.22
CA LEU A 51 19.94 -11.78 -15.10
C LEU A 51 19.66 -11.40 -16.56
N ALA A 52 18.41 -11.54 -17.02
CA ALA A 52 18.00 -11.16 -18.37
C ALA A 52 18.14 -9.66 -18.64
N ASP A 53 17.90 -8.83 -17.63
CA ASP A 53 18.05 -7.37 -17.76
C ASP A 53 19.51 -6.91 -17.85
N ILE A 54 20.45 -7.70 -17.31
CA ILE A 54 21.90 -7.44 -17.39
C ILE A 54 22.51 -8.06 -18.66
N THR A 55 21.89 -9.12 -19.18
CA THR A 55 22.39 -9.86 -20.35
C THR A 55 22.27 -9.04 -21.63
N ARG A 56 23.40 -8.87 -22.32
CA ARG A 56 23.47 -8.04 -23.55
C ARG A 56 22.95 -8.74 -24.80
N GLN A 57 23.07 -10.07 -24.86
CA GLN A 57 22.62 -10.85 -26.01
C GLN A 57 21.11 -11.05 -25.91
N THR A 58 20.39 -10.67 -26.96
CA THR A 58 18.92 -10.70 -26.98
C THR A 58 18.39 -12.12 -26.89
N THR A 59 19.02 -13.07 -27.56
CA THR A 59 18.63 -14.51 -27.54
C THR A 59 18.69 -15.08 -26.13
N ASP A 60 19.80 -14.84 -25.43
CA ASP A 60 20.03 -15.37 -24.09
C ASP A 60 19.10 -14.69 -23.06
N SER A 61 18.84 -13.39 -23.24
CA SER A 61 17.89 -12.63 -22.42
C SER A 61 16.45 -13.16 -22.60
N GLU A 62 16.04 -13.47 -23.82
CA GLU A 62 14.73 -14.07 -24.11
C GLU A 62 14.59 -15.47 -23.50
N GLU A 63 15.62 -16.31 -23.62
CA GLU A 63 15.63 -17.64 -23.02
C GLU A 63 15.55 -17.55 -21.48
N GLN A 64 16.33 -16.67 -20.85
CA GLN A 64 16.29 -16.44 -19.41
C GLN A 64 14.91 -15.94 -18.95
N ARG A 65 14.26 -15.05 -19.71
CA ARG A 65 12.89 -14.59 -19.42
C ARG A 65 11.86 -15.68 -19.57
N PHE A 66 12.01 -16.55 -20.57
CA PHE A 66 11.16 -17.71 -20.76
C PHE A 66 11.28 -18.66 -19.57
N GLN A 67 12.50 -19.02 -19.18
CA GLN A 67 12.76 -19.91 -18.05
C GLN A 67 12.32 -19.30 -16.71
N ALA A 68 12.49 -17.98 -16.52
CA ALA A 68 11.96 -17.27 -15.37
C ALA A 68 10.44 -17.47 -15.23
N ARG A 69 9.71 -17.43 -16.34
CA ARG A 69 8.26 -17.66 -16.37
C ARG A 69 7.91 -19.11 -16.03
N GLU A 70 8.66 -20.09 -16.54
CA GLU A 70 8.43 -21.50 -16.22
C GLU A 70 8.61 -21.79 -14.72
N PHE A 71 9.64 -21.22 -14.09
CA PHE A 71 9.80 -21.32 -12.63
C PHE A 71 8.68 -20.62 -11.85
N GLU A 72 8.18 -19.48 -12.35
CA GLU A 72 7.02 -18.81 -11.75
C GLU A 72 5.75 -19.67 -11.85
N LEU A 73 5.48 -20.26 -13.01
CA LEU A 73 4.33 -21.16 -13.21
C LEU A 73 4.44 -22.43 -12.35
N LEU A 74 5.66 -22.95 -12.17
CA LEU A 74 5.90 -24.04 -11.22
C LEU A 74 5.52 -23.62 -9.80
N ALA A 75 5.92 -22.42 -9.35
CA ALA A 75 5.53 -21.90 -8.04
C ALA A 75 4.00 -21.76 -7.90
N VAL A 76 3.31 -21.29 -8.96
CA VAL A 76 1.85 -21.21 -9.01
C VAL A 76 1.21 -22.59 -8.85
N SER A 77 1.68 -23.59 -9.58
CA SER A 77 1.13 -24.96 -9.52
C SER A 77 1.28 -25.59 -8.12
N ILE A 78 2.42 -25.34 -7.46
CA ILE A 78 2.65 -25.80 -6.09
C ILE A 78 1.70 -25.09 -5.12
N LEU A 79 1.55 -23.77 -5.27
CA LEU A 79 0.64 -22.98 -4.44
C LEU A 79 -0.81 -23.43 -4.61
N GLU A 80 -1.23 -23.72 -5.83
CA GLU A 80 -2.56 -24.23 -6.15
C GLU A 80 -2.81 -25.58 -5.46
N ALA A 81 -1.87 -26.52 -5.56
CA ALA A 81 -1.96 -27.81 -4.87
C ALA A 81 -2.01 -27.67 -3.34
N CYS A 82 -1.19 -26.78 -2.76
CA CYS A 82 -1.24 -26.49 -1.32
C CYS A 82 -2.60 -25.89 -0.91
N TYR A 83 -3.11 -24.94 -1.70
CA TYR A 83 -4.37 -24.24 -1.41
C TYR A 83 -5.57 -25.19 -1.45
N PHE A 84 -5.61 -26.12 -2.41
CA PHE A 84 -6.64 -27.16 -2.47
C PHE A 84 -6.56 -28.14 -1.29
N SER A 85 -5.36 -28.43 -0.78
CA SER A 85 -5.18 -29.31 0.37
C SER A 85 -5.64 -28.66 1.68
N ASN A 86 -5.13 -27.46 2.00
CA ASN A 86 -5.50 -26.72 3.20
C ASN A 86 -5.23 -25.22 3.05
N LYS A 87 -6.31 -24.43 3.03
CA LYS A 87 -6.25 -22.98 2.86
C LYS A 87 -5.48 -22.30 4.00
N GLU A 88 -5.83 -22.59 5.25
CA GLU A 88 -5.23 -21.97 6.45
C GLU A 88 -3.72 -22.23 6.55
N ASN A 89 -3.28 -23.46 6.29
CA ASN A 89 -1.84 -23.79 6.27
C ASN A 89 -1.14 -23.08 5.10
N THR A 90 -1.79 -23.00 3.93
CA THR A 90 -1.25 -22.27 2.77
C THR A 90 -1.04 -20.79 3.08
N MET A 91 -1.99 -20.14 3.77
CA MET A 91 -1.83 -18.76 4.20
C MET A 91 -0.61 -18.56 5.10
N GLN A 92 -0.33 -19.52 6.00
CA GLN A 92 0.87 -19.47 6.84
C GLN A 92 2.14 -19.67 6.01
N LEU A 93 2.14 -20.62 5.07
CA LEU A 93 3.28 -20.90 4.20
C LEU A 93 3.67 -19.70 3.32
N LEU A 94 2.68 -18.91 2.87
CA LEU A 94 2.89 -17.71 2.05
C LEU A 94 3.71 -16.63 2.77
N VAL A 95 3.54 -16.50 4.09
CA VAL A 95 4.11 -15.39 4.89
C VAL A 95 5.19 -15.80 5.87
N MET A 96 5.42 -17.11 6.00
CA MET A 96 6.52 -17.61 6.82
C MET A 96 7.86 -17.21 6.21
N GLU A 97 8.75 -16.69 7.04
CA GLU A 97 10.10 -16.28 6.66
C GLU A 97 10.99 -17.51 6.47
N ARG A 98 11.76 -17.54 5.38
CA ARG A 98 12.67 -18.64 5.04
C ARG A 98 14.12 -18.22 5.21
N ARG A 99 14.86 -18.92 6.08
CA ARG A 99 16.27 -18.64 6.38
C ARG A 99 17.15 -18.75 5.14
N SER A 100 16.90 -19.76 4.32
CA SER A 100 17.65 -20.02 3.08
C SER A 100 17.56 -18.92 2.03
N TYR A 101 16.52 -18.08 2.08
CA TYR A 101 16.29 -17.00 1.13
C TYR A 101 16.29 -15.63 1.83
N GLY A 102 17.19 -15.45 2.79
CA GLY A 102 17.44 -14.14 3.42
C GLY A 102 16.34 -13.67 4.37
N MET A 103 15.65 -14.60 5.04
CA MET A 103 14.51 -14.32 5.94
C MET A 103 13.32 -13.67 5.22
N LEU A 104 13.20 -13.88 3.91
CA LEU A 104 12.06 -13.40 3.12
C LEU A 104 10.94 -14.43 3.11
N SER A 105 9.70 -13.95 2.98
CA SER A 105 8.53 -14.79 2.71
C SER A 105 8.29 -14.94 1.21
N CYS A 106 7.53 -15.96 0.80
CA CYS A 106 7.18 -16.15 -0.61
C CYS A 106 6.49 -14.91 -1.20
N MET A 107 5.60 -14.25 -0.44
CA MET A 107 4.95 -13.01 -0.87
C MET A 107 5.95 -11.87 -1.11
N MET A 108 6.98 -11.75 -0.27
CA MET A 108 8.02 -10.73 -0.44
C MET A 108 8.87 -11.02 -1.67
N ILE A 109 9.36 -12.26 -1.84
CA ILE A 109 10.16 -12.68 -3.00
C ILE A 109 9.37 -12.45 -4.29
N ALA A 110 8.11 -12.90 -4.35
CA ALA A 110 7.25 -12.72 -5.52
C ALA A 110 7.03 -11.24 -5.86
N SER A 111 6.82 -10.39 -4.84
CA SER A 111 6.64 -8.94 -5.05
C SER A 111 7.91 -8.24 -5.55
N GLU A 112 9.09 -8.64 -5.05
CA GLU A 112 10.37 -8.04 -5.43
C GLU A 112 10.87 -8.53 -6.80
N GLY A 113 10.42 -9.71 -7.23
CA GLY A 113 10.72 -10.33 -8.51
C GLY A 113 9.71 -10.09 -9.63
N ASP A 114 8.72 -9.24 -9.39
CA ASP A 114 7.60 -8.96 -10.30
C ASP A 114 6.90 -10.26 -10.80
N CYS A 115 6.73 -11.23 -9.90
CA CYS A 115 6.03 -12.49 -10.16
C CYS A 115 4.51 -12.28 -10.11
N ARG A 116 3.96 -11.68 -11.18
CA ARG A 116 2.55 -11.29 -11.28
C ARG A 116 1.59 -12.47 -11.32
N ASP A 117 1.95 -13.57 -11.98
CA ASP A 117 1.08 -14.76 -12.10
C ASP A 117 0.91 -15.42 -10.72
N PHE A 118 1.98 -15.47 -9.93
CA PHE A 118 1.93 -15.93 -8.55
C PHE A 118 1.10 -15.00 -7.65
N MET A 119 1.29 -13.68 -7.75
CA MET A 119 0.56 -12.70 -6.93
C MET A 119 -0.93 -12.64 -7.26
N GLN A 120 -1.33 -12.94 -8.50
CA GLN A 120 -2.73 -12.98 -8.94
C GLN A 120 -3.48 -14.22 -8.45
N HIS A 121 -2.77 -15.26 -8.00
CA HIS A 121 -3.39 -16.48 -7.50
C HIS A 121 -4.38 -16.20 -6.35
N LEU A 122 -5.49 -16.95 -6.31
CA LEU A 122 -6.59 -16.74 -5.35
C LEU A 122 -6.10 -16.77 -3.89
N ALA A 123 -5.16 -17.65 -3.56
CA ALA A 123 -4.59 -17.74 -2.22
C ALA A 123 -3.91 -16.41 -1.77
N CYS A 124 -3.15 -15.79 -2.66
CA CYS A 124 -2.46 -14.52 -2.41
C CYS A 124 -3.49 -13.38 -2.26
N GLN A 125 -4.50 -13.34 -3.12
CA GLN A 125 -5.56 -12.34 -3.08
C GLN A 125 -6.41 -12.46 -1.80
N GLU A 126 -6.81 -13.68 -1.44
CA GLU A 126 -7.56 -13.94 -0.22
C GLU A 126 -6.72 -13.61 1.04
N TYR A 127 -5.41 -13.88 1.02
CA TYR A 127 -4.50 -13.46 2.09
C TYR A 127 -4.48 -11.92 2.23
N LEU A 128 -4.28 -11.20 1.12
CA LEU A 128 -4.24 -9.73 1.11
C LEU A 128 -5.58 -9.13 1.56
N ASP A 129 -6.70 -9.71 1.14
CA ASP A 129 -8.04 -9.31 1.58
C ASP A 129 -8.20 -9.51 3.10
N ARG A 130 -7.70 -10.63 3.67
CA ARG A 130 -7.69 -10.89 5.12
C ARG A 130 -6.82 -9.86 5.87
N VAL A 131 -5.65 -9.49 5.32
CA VAL A 131 -4.79 -8.46 5.90
C VAL A 131 -5.44 -7.07 5.82
N TRP A 132 -6.09 -6.76 4.70
CA TRP A 132 -6.79 -5.50 4.45
C TRP A 132 -7.97 -5.29 5.40
N ALA A 133 -8.78 -6.33 5.61
CA ALA A 133 -9.92 -6.33 6.53
C ALA A 133 -9.50 -6.45 8.00
N HIS A 134 -8.30 -7.01 8.27
CA HIS A 134 -7.78 -7.27 9.59
C HIS A 134 -8.67 -8.21 10.41
N THR A 135 -9.44 -7.69 11.37
CA THR A 135 -10.41 -8.46 12.18
C THR A 135 -11.86 -8.20 11.80
N LEU A 136 -12.10 -7.30 10.84
CA LEU A 136 -13.42 -6.96 10.35
C LEU A 136 -13.89 -7.97 9.32
N GLN A 137 -15.17 -8.29 9.36
CA GLN A 137 -15.81 -9.05 8.30
C GLN A 137 -16.43 -8.05 7.32
N ILE A 138 -15.77 -7.88 6.18
CA ILE A 138 -16.29 -7.05 5.09
C ILE A 138 -17.25 -7.92 4.27
N ASN A 139 -18.49 -8.05 4.74
CA ASN A 139 -19.53 -8.76 4.01
C ASN A 139 -20.06 -7.93 2.82
N SER A 140 -20.70 -8.61 1.87
CA SER A 140 -21.14 -8.07 0.57
C SER A 140 -22.09 -6.85 0.69
N SER A 141 -22.78 -6.66 1.82
CA SER A 141 -23.55 -5.45 2.09
C SER A 141 -22.62 -4.29 2.52
N SER A 142 -22.01 -3.65 1.53
CA SER A 142 -21.15 -2.46 1.70
C SER A 142 -21.76 -1.38 2.62
N SER A 143 -23.09 -1.30 2.71
CA SER A 143 -23.81 -0.35 3.56
C SER A 143 -23.50 -0.44 5.06
N GLN A 144 -23.33 -1.65 5.62
CA GLN A 144 -23.02 -1.80 7.05
C GLN A 144 -21.60 -1.33 7.36
N PHE A 145 -20.64 -1.65 6.50
CA PHE A 145 -19.27 -1.15 6.62
C PHE A 145 -19.23 0.37 6.49
N LEU A 146 -19.90 0.95 5.49
CA LEU A 146 -20.02 2.40 5.34
C LEU A 146 -20.66 3.07 6.56
N PHE A 147 -21.73 2.47 7.10
CA PHE A 147 -22.36 2.96 8.32
C PHE A 147 -21.39 2.92 9.51
N SER A 148 -20.63 1.83 9.67
CA SER A 148 -19.62 1.72 10.73
C SER A 148 -18.52 2.78 10.62
N LEU A 149 -18.13 3.17 9.40
CA LEU A 149 -17.17 4.26 9.16
C LEU A 149 -17.75 5.60 9.60
N VAL A 150 -19.00 5.90 9.25
CA VAL A 150 -19.70 7.14 9.64
C VAL A 150 -19.83 7.21 11.16
N VAL A 151 -20.27 6.12 11.79
CA VAL A 151 -20.35 6.03 13.26
C VAL A 151 -18.97 6.19 13.88
N GLY A 152 -17.91 5.63 13.29
CA GLY A 152 -16.55 5.81 13.78
C GLY A 152 -16.00 7.23 13.68
N THR A 153 -16.55 8.06 12.78
CA THR A 153 -16.24 9.50 12.74
C THR A 153 -17.05 10.28 13.78
N LEU A 154 -18.36 10.05 13.87
CA LEU A 154 -19.26 10.83 14.73
C LEU A 154 -19.19 10.41 16.20
N CYS A 155 -19.15 9.11 16.46
CA CYS A 155 -19.23 8.50 17.79
C CYS A 155 -18.35 7.24 17.87
N PRO A 156 -17.02 7.41 18.04
CA PRO A 156 -16.07 6.32 18.25
C PRO A 156 -16.50 5.23 19.25
N PRO A 157 -17.13 5.54 20.41
CA PRO A 157 -17.48 4.48 21.36
C PRO A 157 -18.58 3.52 20.87
N LEU A 158 -19.35 3.88 19.83
CA LEU A 158 -20.42 3.02 19.33
C LEU A 158 -19.95 2.03 18.26
N VAL A 159 -18.76 2.22 17.69
CA VAL A 159 -18.23 1.39 16.59
C VAL A 159 -18.26 -0.12 16.87
N PRO A 160 -17.83 -0.61 18.04
CA PRO A 160 -17.75 -2.05 18.28
C PRO A 160 -19.11 -2.78 18.29
N TYR A 161 -20.22 -2.04 18.36
CA TYR A 161 -21.58 -2.59 18.31
C TYR A 161 -22.14 -2.67 16.88
N PHE A 162 -21.68 -1.79 15.99
CA PHE A 162 -22.18 -1.71 14.61
C PHE A 162 -21.25 -2.39 13.60
N ALA A 163 -19.96 -2.49 13.89
CA ALA A 163 -19.01 -3.19 13.05
C ALA A 163 -19.08 -4.71 13.27
N GLU A 164 -19.06 -5.47 12.18
CA GLU A 164 -19.02 -6.95 12.21
C GLU A 164 -17.57 -7.42 12.34
N TYR A 165 -17.29 -8.20 13.39
CA TYR A 165 -15.95 -8.70 13.70
C TYR A 165 -15.91 -10.22 13.62
N ASP A 166 -14.76 -10.75 13.23
CA ASP A 166 -14.50 -12.19 13.29
C ASP A 166 -14.28 -12.64 14.74
N GLU A 167 -15.34 -13.14 15.38
CA GLU A 167 -15.34 -13.60 16.77
C GLU A 167 -14.33 -14.72 17.04
N SER A 168 -13.94 -15.50 16.02
CA SER A 168 -12.94 -16.57 16.17
C SER A 168 -11.58 -16.05 16.64
N LYS A 169 -11.24 -14.79 16.30
CA LYS A 169 -10.00 -14.11 16.69
C LYS A 169 -10.02 -13.60 18.13
N TYR A 170 -11.19 -13.45 18.72
CA TYR A 170 -11.38 -12.95 20.09
C TYR A 170 -11.67 -14.08 21.11
N GLY A 171 -12.00 -15.29 20.63
CA GLY A 171 -12.50 -16.41 21.44
C GLY A 171 -11.49 -17.30 22.19
N LYS A 172 -10.18 -17.01 22.23
CA LYS A 172 -9.19 -17.89 22.91
C LYS A 172 -8.81 -17.44 24.33
N GLN A 173 -9.59 -17.89 25.33
CA GLN A 173 -9.15 -18.62 26.55
C GLN A 173 -10.31 -18.86 27.54
N ILE A 174 -10.38 -20.10 28.05
CA ILE A 174 -11.43 -20.74 28.85
C ILE A 174 -11.04 -20.79 30.37
N ASP A 175 -12.04 -20.96 31.25
CA ASP A 175 -12.03 -21.39 32.68
C ASP A 175 -11.43 -20.48 33.78
N GLN A 176 -12.29 -19.71 34.49
CA GLN A 176 -12.18 -19.27 35.92
C GLN A 176 -13.29 -18.25 36.33
N PRO A 177 -13.55 -17.95 37.63
CA PRO A 177 -14.89 -17.62 38.15
C PRO A 177 -15.49 -16.30 37.66
N GLU A 178 -16.83 -16.29 37.62
CA GLU A 178 -17.60 -15.69 36.53
C GLU A 178 -17.93 -14.18 36.63
N ALA A 179 -18.11 -13.58 37.80
CA ALA A 179 -18.82 -12.30 37.88
C ALA A 179 -17.94 -11.05 37.66
N GLU A 180 -16.82 -10.91 38.36
CA GLU A 180 -15.93 -9.73 38.22
C GLU A 180 -15.02 -9.81 36.99
N LYS A 181 -14.66 -11.03 36.56
CA LYS A 181 -13.93 -11.26 35.31
C LYS A 181 -14.77 -10.90 34.09
N LYS A 182 -16.09 -11.23 34.06
CA LYS A 182 -16.99 -10.85 32.96
C LYS A 182 -16.90 -9.36 32.67
N ARG A 183 -17.02 -8.49 33.68
CA ARG A 183 -16.98 -7.03 33.48
C ARG A 183 -15.63 -6.51 32.96
N LYS A 184 -14.50 -6.94 33.55
CA LYS A 184 -13.14 -6.54 33.10
C LYS A 184 -12.79 -7.12 31.72
N PHE A 185 -13.24 -8.34 31.44
CA PHE A 185 -13.09 -9.02 30.15
C PHE A 185 -13.90 -8.30 29.06
N THR A 186 -15.14 -7.91 29.33
CA THR A 186 -15.97 -7.13 28.39
C THR A 186 -15.34 -5.78 28.07
N VAL A 187 -14.83 -5.04 29.06
CA VAL A 187 -14.16 -3.73 28.81
C VAL A 187 -12.86 -3.91 28.02
N ARG A 188 -12.06 -4.94 28.34
CA ARG A 188 -10.81 -5.23 27.62
C ARG A 188 -11.08 -5.67 26.17
N CYS A 189 -12.09 -6.52 25.97
CA CYS A 189 -12.53 -6.97 24.66
C CYS A 189 -13.06 -5.79 23.83
N TYR A 190 -13.90 -4.94 24.42
CA TYR A 190 -14.40 -3.72 23.79
C TYR A 190 -13.26 -2.78 23.37
N ARG A 191 -12.29 -2.50 24.25
CA ARG A 191 -11.12 -1.67 23.92
C ARG A 191 -10.28 -2.30 22.80
N ARG A 192 -10.18 -3.62 22.77
CA ARG A 192 -9.46 -4.35 21.72
C ARG A 192 -10.18 -4.25 20.39
N LYS A 193 -11.50 -4.51 20.33
CA LYS A 193 -12.31 -4.34 19.11
C LYS A 193 -12.25 -2.92 18.56
N LEU A 194 -12.30 -1.91 19.43
CA LEU A 194 -12.15 -0.51 19.03
C LEU A 194 -10.76 -0.22 18.45
N LYS A 195 -9.70 -0.71 19.11
CA LYS A 195 -8.33 -0.56 18.61
C LYS A 195 -8.15 -1.25 17.26
N ASP A 196 -8.62 -2.48 17.13
CA ASP A 196 -8.45 -3.29 15.93
C ASP A 196 -9.21 -2.68 14.73
N PHE A 197 -10.36 -2.02 14.97
CA PHE A 197 -11.09 -1.27 13.94
C PHE A 197 -10.24 -0.12 13.36
N TYR A 198 -9.69 0.76 14.20
CA TYR A 198 -8.85 1.88 13.72
C TYR A 198 -7.45 1.44 13.27
N LEU A 199 -7.01 0.23 13.64
CA LEU A 199 -5.77 -0.36 13.14
C LEU A 199 -5.95 -1.00 11.75
N ALA A 200 -7.17 -1.38 11.40
CA ALA A 200 -7.47 -2.03 10.12
C ALA A 200 -7.05 -1.12 8.94
N PRO A 201 -6.26 -1.65 7.96
CA PRO A 201 -5.82 -0.89 6.80
C PRO A 201 -6.98 -0.29 6.00
N CYS A 202 -8.07 -1.05 5.81
CA CYS A 202 -9.26 -0.60 5.11
C CYS A 202 -9.90 0.65 5.73
N VAL A 203 -10.04 0.69 7.05
CA VAL A 203 -10.61 1.82 7.81
C VAL A 203 -9.70 3.03 7.72
N ARG A 204 -8.39 2.83 7.89
CA ARG A 204 -7.39 3.90 7.73
C ARG A 204 -7.41 4.50 6.34
N HIS A 205 -7.49 3.64 5.32
CA HIS A 205 -7.60 4.08 3.94
C HIS A 205 -8.88 4.90 3.69
N ALA A 206 -10.03 4.43 4.20
CA ALA A 206 -11.29 5.15 4.06
C ALA A 206 -11.26 6.53 4.74
N TYR A 207 -10.71 6.64 5.95
CA TYR A 207 -10.55 7.93 6.63
C TYR A 207 -9.54 8.84 5.95
N GLN A 208 -8.46 8.28 5.39
CA GLN A 208 -7.50 9.05 4.60
C GLN A 208 -8.16 9.61 3.34
N LEU A 209 -8.99 8.82 2.65
CA LEU A 209 -9.75 9.27 1.48
C LEU A 209 -10.75 10.37 1.87
N LEU A 210 -11.50 10.17 2.96
CA LEU A 210 -12.45 11.16 3.48
C LEU A 210 -11.76 12.49 3.84
N ALA A 211 -10.61 12.43 4.52
CA ALA A 211 -9.83 13.61 4.87
C ALA A 211 -9.32 14.35 3.62
N MET A 212 -8.87 13.63 2.59
CA MET A 212 -8.43 14.23 1.32
C MET A 212 -9.58 14.89 0.55
N VAL A 213 -10.75 14.24 0.49
CA VAL A 213 -11.94 14.82 -0.13
C VAL A 213 -12.38 16.07 0.62
N LEU A 214 -12.40 16.04 1.95
CA LEU A 214 -12.74 17.21 2.76
C LEU A 214 -11.73 18.35 2.53
N LEU A 215 -10.42 18.05 2.51
CA LEU A 215 -9.39 19.02 2.18
C LEU A 215 -9.61 19.64 0.79
N PHE A 216 -9.87 18.81 -0.23
CA PHE A 216 -10.17 19.29 -1.59
C PHE A 216 -11.39 20.21 -1.61
N THR A 217 -12.49 19.84 -0.95
CA THR A 217 -13.69 20.68 -0.90
C THR A 217 -13.46 22.02 -0.20
N LEU A 218 -12.68 22.04 0.89
CA LEU A 218 -12.33 23.28 1.58
C LEU A 218 -11.44 24.19 0.73
N PHE A 219 -10.50 23.62 -0.05
CA PHE A 219 -9.72 24.39 -1.03
C PHE A 219 -10.58 24.98 -2.13
N VAL A 220 -11.54 24.22 -2.66
CA VAL A 220 -12.47 24.74 -3.68
C VAL A 220 -13.30 25.89 -3.09
N ILE A 221 -13.79 25.75 -1.86
CA ILE A 221 -14.52 26.82 -1.17
C ILE A 221 -13.64 28.06 -0.95
N ASP A 222 -12.36 27.91 -0.60
CA ASP A 222 -11.41 29.03 -0.46
C ASP A 222 -11.11 29.75 -1.78
N LEU A 223 -11.15 29.02 -2.90
CA LEU A 223 -11.00 29.61 -4.23
C LEU A 223 -12.27 30.32 -4.73
N GLU A 224 -13.46 29.76 -4.46
CA GLU A 224 -14.73 30.33 -4.91
C GLU A 224 -15.22 31.48 -4.02
N VAL A 225 -14.97 31.38 -2.71
CA VAL A 225 -15.39 32.36 -1.73
C VAL A 225 -14.14 33.02 -1.19
N GLU A 226 -14.01 34.34 -1.38
CA GLU A 226 -12.98 35.13 -0.69
C GLU A 226 -13.17 34.99 0.83
N LEU A 227 -12.45 34.04 1.43
CA LEU A 227 -12.43 33.79 2.87
C LEU A 227 -11.75 34.99 3.55
N THR A 228 -12.54 35.99 3.88
CA THR A 228 -12.08 37.18 4.60
C THR A 228 -12.15 36.95 6.11
N PHE A 229 -11.22 37.53 6.85
CA PHE A 229 -11.18 37.50 8.32
C PHE A 229 -12.25 38.37 9.00
N SER A 230 -13.29 38.75 8.24
CA SER A 230 -14.34 39.66 8.71
C SER A 230 -15.30 38.97 9.69
N SER A 231 -15.52 37.65 9.54
CA SER A 231 -16.38 36.87 10.44
C SER A 231 -15.61 35.76 11.17
N PRO A 232 -15.96 35.44 12.43
CA PRO A 232 -15.27 34.41 13.21
C PRO A 232 -15.42 33.01 12.58
N PHE A 233 -16.52 32.76 11.86
CA PHE A 233 -16.77 31.49 11.17
C PHE A 233 -15.82 31.27 9.98
N MET A 234 -15.64 32.30 9.15
CA MET A 234 -14.72 32.23 8.00
C MET A 234 -13.26 32.11 8.47
N CYS A 235 -12.90 32.80 9.56
CA CYS A 235 -11.59 32.65 10.20
C CYS A 235 -11.37 31.22 10.73
N PHE A 236 -12.40 30.61 11.33
CA PHE A 236 -12.33 29.23 11.77
C PHE A 236 -12.15 28.25 10.61
N ILE A 237 -12.89 28.41 9.51
CA ILE A 237 -12.76 27.57 8.31
C ILE A 237 -11.34 27.68 7.71
N LEU A 238 -10.84 28.91 7.54
CA LEU A 238 -9.50 29.15 7.00
C LEU A 238 -8.41 28.57 7.93
N GLY A 239 -8.53 28.77 9.24
CA GLY A 239 -7.61 28.18 10.21
C GLY A 239 -7.65 26.65 10.22
N PHE A 240 -8.83 26.07 10.08
CA PHE A 240 -9.00 24.62 9.98
C PHE A 240 -8.44 24.04 8.67
N LEU A 241 -8.62 24.73 7.55
CA LEU A 241 -7.99 24.38 6.26
C LEU A 241 -6.46 24.38 6.41
N ILE A 242 -5.90 25.44 6.99
CA ILE A 242 -4.46 25.54 7.23
C ILE A 242 -3.96 24.40 8.13
N PHE A 243 -4.66 24.14 9.23
CA PHE A 243 -4.33 23.03 10.11
C PHE A 243 -4.36 21.69 9.39
N LEU A 244 -5.41 21.39 8.62
CA LEU A 244 -5.54 20.11 7.92
C LEU A 244 -4.46 19.92 6.85
N ALA A 245 -4.18 20.97 6.08
CA ALA A 245 -3.12 20.95 5.09
C ALA A 245 -1.73 20.77 5.73
N THR A 246 -1.44 21.47 6.84
CA THR A 246 -0.15 21.29 7.55
C THR A 246 0.02 19.89 8.13
N VAL A 247 -1.04 19.28 8.68
CA VAL A 247 -0.99 17.87 9.12
C VAL A 247 -0.62 16.94 7.96
N HIS A 248 -1.18 17.18 6.77
CA HIS A 248 -0.88 16.36 5.59
C HIS A 248 0.50 16.60 4.98
N THR A 249 1.05 17.82 5.06
CA THR A 249 2.44 18.07 4.67
C THR A 249 3.40 17.41 5.66
N LEU A 250 3.12 17.47 6.96
CA LEU A 250 3.92 16.79 7.99
C LEU A 250 3.94 15.27 7.81
N GLU A 251 2.80 14.66 7.48
CA GLU A 251 2.75 13.21 7.21
C GLU A 251 3.58 12.85 5.96
N PHE A 252 3.61 13.72 4.93
CA PHE A 252 4.51 13.53 3.79
C PHE A 252 5.99 13.60 4.21
N PHE A 253 6.38 14.60 5.00
CA PHE A 253 7.75 14.70 5.53
C PHE A 253 8.13 13.51 6.39
N ARG A 254 7.21 13.00 7.22
CA ARG A 254 7.43 11.80 8.02
C ARG A 254 7.79 10.59 7.15
N ILE A 255 7.06 10.37 6.04
CA ILE A 255 7.33 9.28 5.10
C ILE A 255 8.71 9.46 4.45
N VAL A 256 9.04 10.68 4.04
CA VAL A 256 10.36 11.02 3.46
C VAL A 256 11.49 10.72 4.44
N ILE A 257 11.34 11.10 5.71
CA ILE A 257 12.35 10.89 6.76
C ILE A 257 12.53 9.40 7.09
N LEU A 258 11.44 8.64 7.16
CA LEU A 258 11.51 7.19 7.43
C LEU A 258 12.27 6.43 6.34
N ASN A 259 12.18 6.87 5.08
CA ASN A 259 12.82 6.22 3.93
C ASN A 259 14.10 6.94 3.46
N TRP A 260 14.79 7.65 4.35
CA TRP A 260 15.91 8.55 4.01
C TRP A 260 17.04 7.88 3.20
N ILE A 261 17.29 6.58 3.40
CA ILE A 261 18.34 5.84 2.68
C ILE A 261 18.01 5.73 1.17
N SER A 262 16.73 5.73 0.81
CA SER A 262 16.24 5.64 -0.57
C SER A 262 15.80 7.00 -1.13
N PHE A 263 16.18 8.12 -0.50
CA PHE A 263 15.79 9.48 -0.90
C PHE A 263 16.00 9.81 -2.40
N PRO A 264 17.14 9.49 -3.04
CA PRO A 264 17.31 9.78 -4.47
C PRO A 264 16.33 8.99 -5.35
N LEU A 265 16.04 7.75 -4.99
CA LEU A 265 15.05 6.91 -5.70
C LEU A 265 13.63 7.46 -5.46
N PHE A 266 13.34 7.91 -4.24
CA PHE A 266 12.07 8.52 -3.88
C PHE A 266 11.80 9.82 -4.67
N ILE A 267 12.79 10.70 -4.81
CA ILE A 267 12.66 11.93 -5.61
C ILE A 267 12.56 11.63 -7.11
N ALA A 268 13.17 10.55 -7.59
CA ALA A 268 13.12 10.21 -9.01
C ALA A 268 11.70 9.96 -9.51
N GLU A 269 10.81 9.44 -8.65
CA GLU A 269 9.41 9.20 -9.01
C GLU A 269 8.67 10.49 -9.40
N PRO A 270 8.04 10.55 -10.58
CA PRO A 270 7.38 11.77 -11.08
C PRO A 270 6.24 12.23 -10.16
N TYR A 271 5.55 11.28 -9.53
CA TYR A 271 4.49 11.55 -8.55
C TYR A 271 5.01 12.32 -7.32
N ASN A 272 6.16 11.93 -6.78
CA ASN A 272 6.72 12.59 -5.59
C ASN A 272 7.22 14.00 -5.94
N LYS A 273 7.75 14.21 -7.15
CA LYS A 273 8.10 15.56 -7.65
C LYS A 273 6.88 16.48 -7.71
N LEU A 274 5.76 16.01 -8.28
CA LEU A 274 4.52 16.79 -8.36
C LEU A 274 4.00 17.18 -6.96
N ILE A 275 4.08 16.26 -6.00
CA ILE A 275 3.69 16.56 -4.61
C ILE A 275 4.59 17.64 -4.01
N ILE A 276 5.91 17.55 -4.19
CA ILE A 276 6.84 18.54 -3.63
C ILE A 276 6.55 19.93 -4.19
N VAL A 277 6.30 20.04 -5.50
CA VAL A 277 5.93 21.31 -6.15
C VAL A 277 4.62 21.85 -5.58
N ALA A 278 3.61 21.00 -5.39
CA ALA A 278 2.32 21.42 -4.87
C ALA A 278 2.37 21.82 -3.38
N ILE A 279 3.16 21.12 -2.55
CA ILE A 279 3.40 21.50 -1.15
C ILE A 279 4.13 22.85 -1.08
N PHE A 280 5.13 23.05 -1.94
CA PHE A 280 5.84 24.32 -2.01
C PHE A 280 4.90 25.47 -2.38
N GLY A 281 4.06 25.28 -3.41
CA GLY A 281 3.02 26.23 -3.80
C GLY A 281 2.06 26.53 -2.65
N TYR A 282 1.70 25.53 -1.84
CA TYR A 282 0.78 25.71 -0.74
C TYR A 282 1.37 26.57 0.38
N VAL A 283 2.61 26.28 0.76
CA VAL A 283 3.33 27.04 1.80
C VAL A 283 3.61 28.46 1.33
N SER A 284 4.01 28.66 0.07
CA SER A 284 4.25 30.01 -0.46
C SER A 284 2.94 30.80 -0.60
N GLY A 285 1.87 30.18 -1.08
CA GLY A 285 0.56 30.83 -1.24
C GLY A 285 -0.02 31.29 0.09
N THR A 286 -0.07 30.41 1.09
CA THR A 286 -0.60 30.73 2.43
C THR A 286 0.25 31.75 3.19
N THR A 287 1.57 31.71 3.07
CA THR A 287 2.46 32.70 3.71
C THR A 287 2.28 34.09 3.11
N ILE A 288 2.12 34.20 1.79
CA ILE A 288 1.83 35.47 1.11
C ILE A 288 0.44 35.99 1.53
N GLN A 289 -0.57 35.12 1.62
CA GLN A 289 -1.93 35.50 2.03
C GLN A 289 -1.98 36.02 3.47
N ILE A 290 -1.26 35.39 4.41
CA ILE A 290 -1.12 35.86 5.79
C ILE A 290 -0.38 37.20 5.85
N LEU A 291 0.66 37.38 5.03
CA LEU A 291 1.44 38.61 4.96
C LEU A 291 0.63 39.81 4.43
N ILE A 292 -0.17 39.59 3.38
CA ILE A 292 -1.12 40.60 2.84
C ILE A 292 -2.12 41.02 3.92
N HIS A 293 -2.60 40.07 4.73
CA HIS A 293 -3.59 40.38 5.75
C HIS A 293 -3.02 41.13 6.98
N THR A 294 -1.75 40.89 7.33
CA THR A 294 -1.16 41.39 8.58
C THR A 294 -0.30 42.64 8.44
N VAL A 295 0.40 42.82 7.32
CA VAL A 295 1.50 43.83 7.22
C VAL A 295 1.39 44.75 6.00
N VAL A 296 0.91 44.27 4.85
CA VAL A 296 1.05 44.98 3.57
C VAL A 296 -0.32 45.50 3.06
N PRO A 297 -0.43 46.75 2.58
CA PRO A 297 -1.64 47.20 1.90
C PRO A 297 -1.93 46.32 0.68
N LYS A 298 -3.20 45.96 0.45
CA LYS A 298 -3.63 45.11 -0.67
C LYS A 298 -3.06 45.65 -1.99
N THR A 299 -2.11 44.92 -2.59
CA THR A 299 -1.61 45.18 -3.93
C THR A 299 -2.11 44.08 -4.85
N TYR A 300 -2.64 44.48 -6.00
CA TYR A 300 -3.25 43.57 -6.98
C TYR A 300 -2.28 42.44 -7.40
N PHE A 301 -0.98 42.75 -7.53
CA PHE A 301 0.03 41.79 -7.93
C PHE A 301 0.27 40.68 -6.89
N LEU A 302 0.39 41.01 -5.60
CA LEU A 302 0.62 40.02 -4.55
C LEU A 302 -0.60 39.12 -4.33
N GLU A 303 -1.80 39.69 -4.47
CA GLU A 303 -3.07 38.95 -4.40
C GLU A 303 -3.17 37.91 -5.52
N GLN A 304 -2.92 38.31 -6.77
CA GLN A 304 -2.90 37.39 -7.91
C GLN A 304 -1.83 36.30 -7.79
N LEU A 305 -0.62 36.64 -7.33
CA LEU A 305 0.43 35.64 -7.11
C LEU A 305 0.03 34.59 -6.07
N SER A 306 -0.55 35.03 -4.93
CA SER A 306 -1.00 34.11 -3.89
C SER A 306 -2.08 33.16 -4.40
N GLN A 307 -3.03 33.67 -5.20
CA GLN A 307 -4.10 32.88 -5.80
C GLN A 307 -3.56 31.84 -6.78
N ILE A 308 -2.59 32.21 -7.64
CA ILE A 308 -1.96 31.25 -8.56
C ILE A 308 -1.28 30.12 -7.79
N PHE A 309 -0.56 30.44 -6.70
CA PHE A 309 0.08 29.43 -5.86
C PHE A 309 -0.92 28.50 -5.16
N ILE A 310 -2.05 29.03 -4.66
CA ILE A 310 -3.12 28.23 -4.04
C ILE A 310 -3.81 27.35 -5.09
N VAL A 311 -4.09 27.88 -6.29
CA VAL A 311 -4.63 27.09 -7.41
C VAL A 311 -3.69 25.96 -7.78
N MET A 312 -2.38 26.20 -7.88
CA MET A 312 -1.42 25.13 -8.13
C MET A 312 -1.37 24.08 -7.00
N SER A 313 -1.78 24.47 -5.79
CA SER A 313 -1.81 23.57 -4.63
C SER A 313 -2.99 22.60 -4.66
N ILE A 314 -4.09 22.92 -5.35
CA ILE A 314 -5.28 22.05 -5.45
C ILE A 314 -4.97 20.73 -6.16
N PHE A 315 -3.94 20.71 -7.00
CA PHE A 315 -3.47 19.50 -7.65
C PHE A 315 -2.99 18.45 -6.63
N PHE A 316 -2.50 18.86 -5.46
CA PHE A 316 -2.06 17.93 -4.41
C PHE A 316 -3.19 17.01 -3.91
N PRO A 317 -4.28 17.52 -3.30
CA PRO A 317 -5.36 16.66 -2.84
C PRO A 317 -6.00 15.92 -4.02
N PHE A 318 -6.11 16.53 -5.19
CA PHE A 318 -6.68 15.87 -6.38
C PHE A 318 -5.88 14.64 -6.83
N ILE A 319 -4.58 14.79 -7.06
CA ILE A 319 -3.70 13.67 -7.49
C ILE A 319 -3.66 12.58 -6.41
N LYS A 320 -3.68 12.97 -5.13
CA LYS A 320 -3.70 12.03 -4.01
C LYS A 320 -5.01 11.27 -3.89
N ILE A 321 -6.15 11.91 -4.15
CA ILE A 321 -7.46 11.25 -4.24
C ILE A 321 -7.44 10.22 -5.37
N LEU A 322 -6.94 10.58 -6.55
CA LEU A 322 -6.80 9.66 -7.68
C LEU A 322 -5.98 8.42 -7.32
N ARG A 323 -4.83 8.59 -6.65
CA ARG A 323 -4.00 7.46 -6.20
C ARG A 323 -4.69 6.61 -5.11
N LEU A 324 -5.49 7.21 -4.24
CA LEU A 324 -6.25 6.43 -3.26
C LEU A 324 -7.38 5.64 -3.93
N LEU A 325 -8.06 6.22 -4.92
CA LEU A 325 -9.09 5.55 -5.70
C LEU A 325 -8.54 4.43 -6.58
N SER A 326 -7.26 4.50 -6.98
CA SER A 326 -6.63 3.47 -7.80
C SER A 326 -6.51 2.12 -7.09
N ILE A 327 -6.69 2.05 -5.76
CA ILE A 327 -6.70 0.78 -5.03
C ILE A 327 -7.99 -0.03 -5.27
N GLY A 328 -9.08 0.64 -5.67
CA GLY A 328 -10.35 -0.03 -5.91
C GLY A 328 -10.28 -0.92 -7.15
N ARG A 329 -10.76 -2.17 -7.06
CA ARG A 329 -10.67 -3.16 -8.17
C ARG A 329 -11.19 -2.63 -9.52
N TYR A 330 -12.29 -1.87 -9.50
CA TYR A 330 -12.90 -1.31 -10.71
C TYR A 330 -12.22 -0.03 -11.22
N ILE A 331 -11.90 0.90 -10.31
CA ILE A 331 -11.30 2.19 -10.71
C ILE A 331 -9.81 2.03 -11.03
N GLY A 332 -9.10 1.19 -10.28
CA GLY A 332 -7.69 0.90 -10.44
C GLY A 332 -7.34 0.38 -11.83
N SER A 333 -8.07 -0.63 -12.32
CA SER A 333 -7.83 -1.20 -13.66
C SER A 333 -8.03 -0.15 -14.76
N LYS A 334 -9.07 0.69 -14.64
CA LYS A 334 -9.29 1.80 -15.57
C LYS A 334 -8.20 2.87 -15.50
N MET A 335 -7.74 3.24 -14.30
CA MET A 335 -6.65 4.20 -14.14
C MET A 335 -5.34 3.70 -14.73
N GLN A 336 -5.04 2.41 -14.54
CA GLN A 336 -3.85 1.79 -15.13
C GLN A 336 -3.93 1.79 -16.67
N MET A 337 -5.12 1.51 -17.22
CA MET A 337 -5.35 1.60 -18.67
C MET A 337 -5.15 3.02 -19.20
N ILE A 338 -5.67 4.04 -18.52
CA ILE A 338 -5.46 5.45 -18.90
C ILE A 338 -3.97 5.80 -18.87
N SER A 339 -3.26 5.39 -17.82
CA SER A 339 -1.81 5.63 -17.72
C SER A 339 -1.03 5.02 -18.88
N GLN A 340 -1.38 3.79 -19.30
CA GLN A 340 -0.76 3.13 -20.45
C GLN A 340 -1.09 3.84 -21.76
N MET A 341 -2.35 4.24 -21.96
CA MET A 341 -2.78 4.97 -23.15
C MET A 341 -2.04 6.32 -23.28
N VAL A 342 -1.89 7.06 -22.18
CA VAL A 342 -1.15 8.34 -22.18
C VAL A 342 0.33 8.12 -22.49
N SER A 343 0.94 7.08 -21.92
CA SER A 343 2.34 6.75 -22.22
C SER A 343 2.53 6.42 -23.70
N ASN A 344 1.67 5.59 -24.28
CA ASN A 344 1.75 5.21 -25.68
C ASN A 344 1.56 6.41 -26.60
N TRP A 345 0.60 7.28 -26.30
CA TRP A 345 0.36 8.50 -27.05
C TRP A 345 1.54 9.48 -26.99
N TYR A 346 2.21 9.59 -25.84
CA TYR A 346 3.41 10.41 -25.71
C TYR A 346 4.54 9.89 -26.60
N PHE A 347 4.78 8.57 -26.62
CA PHE A 347 5.77 7.97 -27.52
C PHE A 347 5.43 8.22 -28.99
N GLU A 348 4.16 8.07 -29.38
CA GLU A 348 3.70 8.28 -30.76
C GLU A 348 3.75 9.75 -31.21
N MET A 349 3.88 10.71 -30.28
CA MET A 349 4.15 12.12 -30.61
C MET A 349 5.64 12.46 -30.69
N GLU A 350 6.49 11.64 -30.10
CA GLU A 350 7.95 11.85 -30.06
C GLU A 350 8.64 11.21 -31.28
N ASP A 351 7.99 10.20 -31.90
CA ASP A 351 8.28 9.62 -33.21
C ASP A 351 7.67 10.46 -34.36
#